data_AF-A0AB39CZN6-F1
#
_entry.id   AF-A0AB39CZN6-F1
#
_cell.length_a   1.000
_cell.length_b   1.000
_cell.length_c   1.000
_cell.angle_alpha   90.00
_cell.angle_beta   90.00
_cell.angle_gamma   90.00
#
_symmetry.space_group_name_H-M   'P 1'
#
loop_
_entity.id
_entity.type
_entity.pdbx_description
1 polymer ?
#
loop_
_entity_poly.entity_id
_entity_poly.type
_entity_poly.pdbx_seq_one_letter_code
_entity_poly.pdbx_strand_id
1 'polypeptide(L)'
;MTEGVYEESHLKVLRLLEADPGLSQRDLSQALGISLGKTNYCMRALLDKGLIKMQNFRHSENKLGYAYLLTPAGIAAKAELTRSFLKIKQREYEALRREIEELQRESEANRK
;
A
#
# COMPACT_ATOMS: atom_id res chain seq x y z
N MET A 1 3.84 7.07 -14.84
CA MET A 1 2.61 6.48 -14.28
C MET A 1 2.85 5.26 -13.39
N THR A 2 3.96 4.53 -13.55
CA THR A 2 4.26 3.32 -12.74
C THR A 2 4.69 3.63 -11.30
N GLU A 3 5.40 4.73 -11.06
CA GLU A 3 6.02 5.06 -9.77
C GLU A 3 5.01 5.25 -8.63
N GLY A 4 3.90 5.97 -8.87
CA GLY A 4 2.85 6.17 -7.86
C GLY A 4 2.11 4.88 -7.45
N VAL A 5 1.98 3.92 -8.37
CA VAL A 5 1.37 2.60 -8.10
C VAL A 5 2.26 1.77 -7.17
N TYR A 6 3.58 1.89 -7.31
CA TYR A 6 4.54 1.22 -6.43
C TYR A 6 4.57 1.84 -5.03
N GLU A 7 4.53 3.17 -4.92
CA GLU A 7 4.44 3.86 -3.62
C GLU A 7 3.17 3.48 -2.85
N GLU A 8 2.03 3.43 -3.53
CA GLU A 8 0.76 3.00 -2.93
C GLU A 8 0.84 1.56 -2.43
N SER A 9 1.37 0.65 -3.24
CA SER A 9 1.50 -0.77 -2.89
C SER A 9 2.43 -0.96 -1.68
N HIS A 10 3.57 -0.27 -1.65
CA HIS A 10 4.50 -0.27 -0.52
C HIS A 10 3.86 0.27 0.75
N LEU A 11 3.15 1.40 0.65
CA LEU A 11 2.45 1.99 1.79
C LEU A 11 1.39 1.04 2.36
N LYS A 12 0.59 0.40 1.50
CA LYS A 12 -0.43 -0.57 1.92
C LYS A 12 0.20 -1.79 2.59
N VAL A 13 1.28 -2.34 2.05
CA VAL A 13 2.00 -3.46 2.68
C VAL A 13 2.52 -3.08 4.06
N LEU A 14 3.18 -1.93 4.21
CA LEU A 14 3.70 -1.48 5.50
C LEU A 14 2.58 -1.27 6.54
N ARG A 15 1.39 -0.80 6.12
CA ARG A 15 0.23 -0.68 7.01
C ARG A 15 -0.35 -2.03 7.42
N LEU A 16 -0.47 -2.97 6.49
CA LEU A 16 -0.98 -4.31 6.76
C LEU A 16 -0.08 -5.07 7.73
N LEU A 17 1.24 -5.02 7.51
CA LEU A 17 2.22 -5.70 8.36
C LEU A 17 2.35 -5.06 9.76
N GLU A 18 2.13 -3.75 9.88
CA GLU A 18 2.07 -3.11 11.19
C GLU A 18 0.82 -3.53 11.98
N ALA A 19 -0.32 -3.67 11.29
CA ALA A 19 -1.58 -4.09 11.91
C ALA A 19 -1.55 -5.58 12.29
N ASP A 20 -1.01 -6.43 11.42
CA ASP A 20 -0.86 -7.87 11.66
C ASP A 20 0.46 -8.39 11.06
N PRO A 21 1.51 -8.55 11.90
CA PRO A 21 2.78 -9.13 11.49
C PRO A 21 2.70 -10.58 11.01
N GLY A 22 1.62 -11.29 11.33
CA GLY A 22 1.40 -12.70 11.00
C GLY A 22 0.87 -12.96 9.59
N LEU A 23 0.55 -11.91 8.84
CA LEU A 23 0.02 -12.05 7.48
C LEU A 23 1.00 -12.78 6.56
N SER A 24 0.49 -13.81 5.88
CA SER A 24 1.24 -14.48 4.84
C SER A 24 1.27 -13.63 3.56
N GLN A 25 2.18 -13.96 2.64
CA GLN A 25 2.20 -13.32 1.31
C GLN A 25 0.88 -13.54 0.53
N ARG A 26 0.15 -14.62 0.80
CA ARG A 26 -1.16 -14.87 0.19
C ARG A 26 -2.22 -13.93 0.75
N ASP A 27 -2.25 -13.75 2.06
CA ASP A 27 -3.19 -12.81 2.72
C ASP A 27 -2.94 -11.38 2.24
N LEU A 28 -1.67 -10.98 2.15
CA LEU A 28 -1.27 -9.69 1.58
C LEU A 28 -1.72 -9.54 0.12
N SER A 29 -1.57 -10.58 -0.72
CA SER A 29 -2.02 -10.52 -2.12
C SER A 29 -3.53 -10.31 -2.25
N GLN A 30 -4.32 -10.98 -1.39
CA GLN A 30 -5.76 -10.85 -1.35
C GLN A 30 -6.18 -9.45 -0.86
N ALA A 31 -5.56 -8.96 0.22
CA ALA A 31 -5.86 -7.63 0.77
C ALA A 31 -5.48 -6.48 -0.18
N LEU A 32 -4.42 -6.65 -0.97
CA LEU A 32 -3.95 -5.66 -1.94
C LEU A 32 -4.67 -5.74 -3.30
N GLY A 33 -5.38 -6.84 -3.59
CA GLY A 33 -5.97 -7.08 -4.91
C GLY A 33 -4.93 -7.25 -6.02
N ILE A 34 -3.74 -7.79 -5.71
CA ILE A 34 -2.65 -8.01 -6.67
C ILE A 34 -2.22 -9.48 -6.70
N SER A 35 -1.50 -9.87 -7.76
CA SER A 35 -0.99 -11.24 -7.87
C SER A 35 0.04 -11.57 -6.79
N LEU A 36 0.10 -12.85 -6.39
CA LEU A 36 1.10 -13.35 -5.43
C LEU A 36 2.54 -13.03 -5.86
N GLY A 37 2.83 -13.07 -7.17
CA GLY A 37 4.14 -12.69 -7.72
C GLY A 37 4.47 -11.22 -7.48
N LYS A 38 3.51 -10.31 -7.70
CA LYS A 38 3.69 -8.88 -7.44
C LYS A 38 3.83 -8.60 -5.95
N THR A 39 3.10 -9.32 -5.09
CA THR A 39 3.28 -9.26 -3.64
C THR A 39 4.67 -9.71 -3.23
N ASN A 40 5.16 -10.84 -3.72
CA ASN A 40 6.51 -11.33 -3.41
C ASN A 40 7.58 -10.32 -3.86
N TYR A 41 7.46 -9.75 -5.06
CA TYR A 41 8.34 -8.69 -5.54
C TYR A 41 8.36 -7.47 -4.60
N CYS A 42 7.19 -6.99 -4.18
CA CYS A 42 7.05 -5.90 -3.24
C CYS A 42 7.70 -6.22 -1.88
N MET A 43 7.46 -7.42 -1.34
CA MET A 43 8.02 -7.87 -0.07
C MET A 43 9.55 -7.94 -0.12
N ARG A 44 10.11 -8.48 -1.21
CA ARG A 44 11.56 -8.49 -1.43
C ARG A 44 12.14 -7.09 -1.51
N ALA A 45 11.52 -6.18 -2.26
CA ALA A 45 11.97 -4.80 -2.35
C ALA A 45 11.97 -4.09 -0.99
N LEU A 46 10.98 -4.35 -0.12
CA LEU A 46 10.94 -3.80 1.24
C LEU A 46 11.98 -4.44 2.18
N LEU A 47 12.26 -5.74 2.02
CA LEU A 47 13.34 -6.45 2.73
C LEU A 47 14.71 -5.91 2.33
N ASP A 48 14.97 -5.79 1.03
CA ASP A 48 16.25 -5.33 0.48
C ASP A 48 16.55 -3.88 0.89
N LYS A 49 15.50 -3.06 1.05
CA LYS A 49 15.59 -1.69 1.59
C LYS A 49 15.72 -1.65 3.12
N GLY A 50 15.65 -2.78 3.82
CA GLY A 50 15.69 -2.86 5.28
C GLY A 50 14.48 -2.25 5.99
N LEU A 51 13.35 -2.08 5.29
CA LEU A 51 12.13 -1.48 5.84
C LEU A 51 11.31 -2.50 6.63
N ILE A 52 11.42 -3.78 6.27
CA ILE A 52 10.83 -4.89 7.00
C ILE A 52 11.90 -5.94 7.29
N LYS A 53 11.68 -6.75 8.32
CA LYS A 53 12.51 -7.91 8.65
C LYS A 53 11.64 -9.15 8.84
N MET A 54 12.17 -10.31 8.46
CA MET A 54 11.54 -11.60 8.75
C MET A 54 11.94 -12.07 10.15
N GLN A 55 10.96 -12.49 10.95
CA GLN A 55 11.17 -13.18 12.21
C GLN A 55 10.63 -14.60 12.11
N ASN A 56 11.48 -15.58 12.44
CA ASN A 56 11.12 -16.98 12.49
C ASN A 56 10.49 -17.30 13.85
N PHE A 57 9.18 -17.53 13.90
CA PHE A 57 8.54 -18.10 15.09
C PHE A 57 8.82 -19.61 15.12
N ARG A 58 9.97 -20.00 15.67
CA ARG A 58 10.35 -21.41 15.89
C ARG A 58 9.79 -22.02 17.19
N HIS A 59 8.86 -21.34 17.87
CA HIS A 59 8.46 -21.70 19.24
C HIS A 59 6.97 -21.99 19.48
N SER A 60 6.13 -22.04 18.45
CA SER A 60 4.79 -22.61 18.56
C SER A 60 4.73 -23.93 17.80
N GLU A 61 4.03 -24.92 18.35
CA GLU A 61 3.89 -26.27 17.77
C GLU A 61 3.30 -26.29 16.35
N ASN A 62 2.82 -25.16 15.86
CA ASN A 62 2.42 -24.97 14.47
C ASN A 62 3.59 -24.41 13.64
N LYS A 63 4.35 -25.35 13.06
CA LYS A 63 5.34 -25.09 12.01
C LYS A 63 4.72 -24.20 10.92
N LEU A 64 5.44 -23.14 10.53
CA LEU A 64 5.33 -22.33 9.28
C LEU A 64 4.92 -20.85 9.38
N GLY A 65 4.95 -20.21 10.56
CA GLY A 65 4.72 -18.75 10.66
C GLY A 65 5.98 -17.91 10.49
N TYR A 66 6.29 -17.43 9.28
CA TYR A 66 7.19 -16.27 9.12
C TYR A 66 6.38 -15.01 9.42
N ALA A 67 6.80 -14.23 10.42
CA ALA A 67 6.22 -12.91 10.64
C ALA A 67 7.10 -11.83 10.02
N TYR A 68 6.46 -10.83 9.42
CA TYR A 68 7.15 -9.66 8.92
C TYR A 68 6.93 -8.49 9.86
N LEU A 69 8.01 -7.90 10.34
CA LEU A 69 7.97 -6.76 11.25
C LEU A 69 8.58 -5.54 10.59
N LEU A 70 7.98 -4.37 10.82
CA LEU A 70 8.58 -3.11 10.42
C LEU A 70 9.84 -2.85 11.25
N THR A 71 10.87 -2.35 10.59
CA THR A 71 12.04 -1.78 11.28
C THR A 71 11.75 -0.32 11.65
N PRO A 72 12.57 0.32 12.52
CA PRO A 72 12.46 1.76 12.74
C PRO A 72 12.55 2.56 11.43
N ALA A 73 13.40 2.12 10.48
CA ALA A 73 13.47 2.69 9.14
C ALA A 73 12.16 2.48 8.34
N GLY A 74 11.53 1.30 8.47
CA GLY A 74 10.21 1.01 7.92
C GLY A 74 9.10 1.93 8.42
N ILE A 75 9.08 2.21 9.73
CA ILE A 75 8.11 3.14 10.33
C ILE A 75 8.30 4.56 9.77
N ALA A 76 9.55 5.03 9.71
CA ALA A 76 9.88 6.33 9.13
C ALA A 76 9.50 6.42 7.64
N ALA A 77 9.81 5.38 6.86
CA ALA A 77 9.46 5.31 5.44
C ALA A 77 7.94 5.28 5.22
N LYS A 78 7.19 4.53 6.06
CA LYS A 78 5.72 4.51 6.03
C LYS A 78 5.12 5.90 6.26
N ALA A 79 5.69 6.68 7.20
CA ALA A 79 5.26 8.05 7.46
C ALA A 79 5.53 8.96 6.25
N GLU A 80 6.70 8.85 5.63
CA GLU A 80 7.04 9.63 4.44
C GLU A 80 6.15 9.26 3.24
N LEU A 81 6.00 7.97 2.95
CA LEU A 81 5.09 7.47 1.92
C LEU A 81 3.66 7.95 2.15
N THR A 82 3.19 7.99 3.40
CA THR A 82 1.86 8.52 3.74
C THR A 82 1.74 10.00 3.35
N ARG A 83 2.75 10.83 3.65
CA ARG A 83 2.74 12.25 3.29
C ARG A 83 2.74 12.45 1.77
N SER A 84 3.61 11.74 1.06
CA SER A 84 3.70 11.82 -0.40
C SER A 84 2.40 11.37 -1.07
N PHE A 85 1.86 10.23 -0.64
CA PHE A 85 0.62 9.70 -1.19
C PHE A 85 -0.60 10.58 -0.90
N LEU A 86 -0.64 11.22 0.28
CA LEU A 86 -1.70 12.19 0.60
C LEU A 86 -1.70 13.37 -0.38
N LYS A 87 -0.52 13.93 -0.71
CA LYS A 87 -0.41 15.02 -1.71
C LYS A 87 -0.91 14.59 -3.08
N ILE A 88 -0.62 13.35 -3.49
CA ILE A 88 -1.13 12.79 -4.75
C ILE A 88 -2.65 12.71 -4.71
N LYS A 89 -3.23 12.14 -3.64
CA LYS A 89 -4.68 11.98 -3.49
C LYS A 89 -5.42 13.32 -3.43
N GLN A 90 -4.83 14.35 -2.83
CA GLN A 90 -5.38 15.70 -2.84
C GLN A 90 -5.47 16.27 -4.27
N ARG A 91 -4.40 16.12 -5.07
CA ARG A 91 -4.41 16.57 -6.47
C ARG A 91 -5.42 15.81 -7.32
N GLU A 92 -5.49 14.49 -7.15
CA GLU A 92 -6.48 13.65 -7.84
C GLU A 92 -7.91 14.06 -7.48
N TYR A 93 -8.17 14.32 -6.19
CA TYR A 93 -9.46 14.80 -5.72
C TYR A 93 -9.83 16.16 -6.31
N GLU A 94 -8.91 17.13 -6.33
CA GLU A 94 -9.15 18.44 -6.93
C GLU A 94 -9.46 18.35 -8.43
N ALA A 95 -8.73 17.51 -9.17
CA ALA A 95 -8.98 17.28 -10.58
C ALA A 95 -10.37 16.66 -10.81
N LEU A 96 -10.69 15.59 -10.08
CA LEU A 96 -12.00 14.93 -10.18
C LEU A 96 -13.15 15.88 -9.81
N ARG A 97 -12.94 16.72 -8.79
CA ARG A 97 -13.95 17.71 -8.40
C ARG A 97 -14.23 18.70 -9.52
N ARG A 98 -13.19 19.22 -10.19
CA ARG A 98 -13.36 20.15 -11.32
C ARG A 98 -14.10 19.49 -12.49
N GLU A 99 -13.74 18.25 -12.81
CA GLU A 99 -14.41 17.47 -13.85
C GLU A 99 -15.90 17.27 -13.53
N ILE A 100 -16.25 16.94 -12.28
CA ILE A 100 -17.65 16.82 -11.84
C ILE A 100 -18.39 18.17 -12.00
N GLU A 101 -17.77 19.28 -11.58
CA GLU A 101 -18.37 20.62 -11.70
C GLU A 101 -18.60 21.01 -13.19
N GLU A 102 -17.71 20.60 -14.09
CA GLU A 102 -17.87 20.78 -15.54
C GLU A 102 -19.02 19.95 -16.10
N LEU A 103 -19.05 18.65 -15.79
CA LEU A 103 -20.12 17.74 -16.22
C LEU A 103 -21.51 18.16 -15.72
N GLN A 104 -21.59 18.71 -14.51
CA GLN A 104 -22.84 19.26 -13.97
C GLN A 104 -23.33 20.46 -14.78
N ARG A 105 -22.44 21.40 -15.14
CA ARG A 105 -22.80 22.55 -15.97
C ARG A 105 -23.27 22.13 -17.36
N GLU A 106 -22.59 21.17 -17.98
CA GLU A 106 -22.98 20.62 -19.29
C GLU A 106 -24.37 19.94 -19.22
N SER A 107 -24.62 19.14 -18.18
CA SER A 107 -25.91 18.49 -17.97
C SER A 107 -27.05 19.49 -17.76
N GLU A 108 -26.80 20.60 -17.06
CA GLU A 108 -27.79 21.66 -16.84
C GLU A 108 -28.06 22.47 -18.11
N ALA A 109 -27.02 22.76 -18.90
CA ALA A 109 -27.14 23.46 -20.18
C ALA A 109 -27.93 22.65 -21.20
N ASN A 110 -27.71 21.33 -21.27
CA ASN A 110 -28.43 20.42 -22.19
C ASN A 110 -29.90 20.19 -21.82
N ARG A 111 -30.35 20.63 -20.63
CA ARG A 111 -31.73 20.48 -20.16
C ARG A 111 -32.61 21.70 -20.49
N LYS A 112 -32.02 22.80 -20.96
CA LYS A 112 -32.72 24.01 -21.41
C LYS A 112 -32.92 23.99 -22.92
#